data_AF-A0AAU5LHR6-F1
#
_entry.id   AF-A0AAU5LHR6-F1
#
_cell.length_a   1.000
_cell.length_b   1.000
_cell.length_c   1.000
_cell.angle_alpha   90.00
_cell.angle_beta   90.00
_cell.angle_gamma   90.00
#
_symmetry.space_group_name_H-M   'P 1'
#
loop_
_entity.id
_entity.type
_entity.pdbx_description
1 polymer ?
#
loop_
_entity_poly.entity_id
_entity_poly.type
_entity_poly.pdbx_seq_one_letter_code
_entity_poly.pdbx_strand_id
1 'polypeptide(L)'
;MGTNRRYPRDPSPDAKRRHCWVLGTAYERGPWPGLILEWRRANGGEWMARVVYVPNHRQTQSVEAWFAASLLRPLEPSRLPQGEVDFR
;
A
#
# COMPACT_ATOMS: atom_id res chain seq x y z
N MET A 1 -29.41 -10.51 24.49
CA MET A 1 -28.50 -9.41 24.10
C MET A 1 -27.17 -10.02 23.67
N GLY A 2 -26.93 -10.16 22.36
CA GLY A 2 -25.69 -10.77 21.86
C GLY A 2 -24.53 -9.79 22.01
N THR A 3 -23.54 -10.13 22.83
CA THR A 3 -22.32 -9.33 22.96
C THR A 3 -21.61 -9.31 21.61
N ASN A 4 -21.60 -8.14 20.97
CA ASN A 4 -20.88 -7.86 19.73
C ASN A 4 -19.37 -7.88 20.03
N ARG A 5 -18.82 -9.07 20.32
CA ARG A 5 -17.38 -9.30 20.45
C ARG A 5 -16.78 -9.08 19.07
N ARG A 6 -16.43 -7.83 18.79
CA ARG A 6 -15.48 -7.51 17.73
C ARG A 6 -14.18 -8.19 18.12
N TYR A 7 -13.90 -9.34 17.51
CA TYR A 7 -12.57 -9.91 17.56
C TYR A 7 -11.58 -8.81 17.19
N PRO A 8 -10.45 -8.66 17.92
CA PRO A 8 -9.39 -7.77 17.50
C PRO A 8 -9.06 -8.13 16.05
N ARG A 9 -9.30 -7.20 15.11
CA ARG A 9 -8.82 -7.39 13.75
C ARG A 9 -7.31 -7.37 13.86
N ASP A 10 -6.64 -8.41 13.34
CA ASP A 10 -5.21 -8.33 13.11
C ASP A 10 -4.90 -6.97 12.46
N PRO A 11 -3.89 -6.25 12.97
CA PRO A 11 -3.49 -5.00 12.35
C PRO A 11 -3.15 -5.28 10.88
N SER A 12 -3.62 -4.43 9.98
CA SER A 12 -3.20 -4.54 8.58
C SER A 12 -1.68 -4.38 8.49
N PRO A 13 -1.04 -4.95 7.45
CA PRO A 13 0.42 -5.03 7.35
C PRO A 13 1.15 -3.68 7.51
N ASP A 14 0.48 -2.55 7.24
CA ASP A 14 0.98 -1.23 7.60
C ASP A 14 -0.13 -0.17 7.52
N ALA A 15 -0.97 -0.01 8.56
CA ALA A 15 -2.06 0.98 8.52
C ALA A 15 -1.59 2.45 8.40
N LYS A 16 -0.32 2.72 8.75
CA LYS A 16 0.24 4.08 8.76
C LYS A 16 0.97 4.42 7.45
N ARG A 17 1.58 3.45 6.76
CA ARG A 17 2.21 3.68 5.45
C ARG A 17 1.22 3.46 4.32
N ARG A 18 0.80 4.56 3.69
CA ARG A 18 -0.13 4.53 2.55
C ARG A 18 0.56 4.53 1.20
N HIS A 19 1.79 5.03 1.10
CA HIS A 19 2.53 5.03 -0.16
C HIS A 19 3.20 3.68 -0.40
N CYS A 20 3.02 3.14 -1.59
CA CYS A 20 3.59 1.85 -1.99
C CYS A 20 4.05 1.85 -3.44
N TRP A 21 4.88 0.88 -3.77
CA TRP A 21 5.17 0.43 -5.12
C TRP A 21 4.26 -0.75 -5.48
N VAL A 22 3.50 -0.61 -6.55
CA VAL A 22 2.78 -1.72 -7.19
C VAL A 22 3.77 -2.47 -8.08
N LEU A 23 4.02 -3.75 -7.78
CA LEU A 23 5.06 -4.55 -8.44
C LEU A 23 4.60 -5.14 -9.78
N GLY A 24 3.30 -5.30 -9.98
CA GLY A 24 2.74 -5.83 -11.21
C GLY A 24 1.22 -5.99 -11.14
N THR A 25 0.62 -6.13 -12.31
CA THR A 25 -0.77 -6.54 -12.51
C THR A 25 -0.79 -7.96 -13.11
N ALA A 26 -1.97 -8.45 -13.49
CA ALA A 26 -2.07 -9.69 -14.26
C ALA A 26 -1.42 -9.62 -15.65
N TYR A 27 -1.23 -8.41 -16.20
CA TYR A 27 -0.80 -8.20 -17.60
C TYR A 27 0.56 -7.51 -17.71
N GLU A 28 0.97 -6.74 -16.71
CA GLU A 28 2.13 -5.86 -16.78
C GLU A 28 2.99 -5.96 -15.52
N ARG A 29 4.29 -5.70 -15.63
CA ARG A 29 5.21 -5.59 -14.48
C ARG A 29 5.58 -4.13 -14.22
N GLY A 30 5.59 -3.74 -12.95
CA GLY A 30 6.00 -2.42 -12.48
C GLY A 30 7.52 -2.32 -12.22
N PRO A 31 7.96 -1.50 -11.24
CA PRO A 31 7.17 -0.90 -10.18
C PRO A 31 6.51 0.43 -10.54
N TRP A 32 5.28 0.65 -10.08
CA TRP A 32 4.56 1.93 -10.22
C TRP A 32 4.25 2.55 -8.87
N PRO A 33 4.31 3.89 -8.75
CA PRO A 33 3.91 4.57 -7.53
C PRO A 33 2.40 4.43 -7.31
N GLY A 34 2.01 4.14 -6.07
CA GLY A 34 0.62 3.97 -5.68
C GLY A 34 0.32 4.43 -4.26
N LEU A 35 -0.96 4.64 -4.01
CA LEU A 35 -1.53 5.04 -2.72
C LEU A 35 -2.57 4.01 -2.27
N ILE A 36 -2.34 3.39 -1.12
CA ILE A 36 -3.27 2.48 -0.46
C ILE A 36 -4.42 3.29 0.15
N LEU A 37 -5.63 2.99 -0.30
CA LEU A 37 -6.87 3.57 0.22
C LEU A 37 -7.44 2.76 1.38
N GLU A 38 -7.40 1.43 1.28
CA GLU A 38 -7.96 0.54 2.29
C GLU A 38 -7.34 -0.86 2.24
N TRP A 39 -7.49 -1.59 3.34
CA TRP A 39 -7.09 -2.99 3.50
C TRP A 39 -8.32 -3.85 3.81
N ARG A 40 -8.35 -5.06 3.25
CA ARG A 40 -9.33 -6.10 3.62
C ARG A 40 -8.69 -7.49 3.63
N ARG A 41 -9.31 -8.42 4.36
CA ARG A 41 -9.04 -9.85 4.19
C ARG A 41 -9.92 -10.40 3.07
N ALA A 42 -9.33 -11.13 2.13
CA ALA A 42 -10.06 -11.94 1.17
C ALA A 42 -10.67 -13.19 1.86
N ASN A 43 -11.58 -13.89 1.18
CA ASN A 43 -12.20 -15.11 1.70
C ASN A 43 -11.18 -16.21 2.05
N GLY A 44 -10.04 -16.26 1.34
CA GLY A 44 -8.92 -17.16 1.64
C GLY A 44 -7.98 -16.69 2.75
N GLY A 45 -8.32 -15.60 3.44
CA GLY A 45 -7.50 -15.03 4.51
C GLY A 45 -6.35 -14.16 4.02
N GLU A 46 -6.05 -14.05 2.73
CA GLU A 46 -4.99 -13.14 2.27
C GLU A 46 -5.36 -11.67 2.48
N TRP A 47 -4.36 -10.83 2.77
CA TRP A 47 -4.55 -9.38 2.80
C TRP A 47 -4.55 -8.82 1.38
N MET A 48 -5.58 -8.03 1.11
CA MET A 48 -5.74 -7.26 -0.12
C MET A 48 -5.73 -5.78 0.21
N ALA A 49 -5.11 -4.96 -0.62
CA ALA A 49 -5.19 -3.50 -0.53
C ALA A 49 -5.85 -2.92 -1.78
N ARG A 50 -6.72 -1.93 -1.60
CA ARG A 50 -7.23 -1.11 -2.70
C ARG A 50 -6.25 0.02 -2.92
N VAL A 51 -5.72 0.12 -4.13
CA VAL A 51 -4.63 1.02 -4.47
C VAL A 51 -5.01 1.85 -5.69
N VAL A 52 -4.78 3.16 -5.62
CA VAL A 52 -4.73 4.03 -6.79
C VAL A 52 -3.28 4.13 -7.24
N TYR A 53 -2.99 3.85 -8.50
CA TYR A 53 -1.63 3.87 -9.05
C TYR A 53 -1.60 4.41 -10.49
N VAL A 54 -0.40 4.78 -10.96
CA VAL A 54 -0.19 5.32 -12.31
C VAL A 54 0.73 4.38 -13.09
N PRO A 55 0.20 3.50 -13.96
CA PRO A 55 1.00 2.54 -14.72
C PRO A 55 1.86 3.22 -15.81
N ASN A 56 1.38 4.33 -16.36
CA ASN A 56 2.06 5.07 -17.40
C ASN A 56 2.14 6.56 -17.06
N HIS A 57 3.32 7.02 -16.67
CA HIS A 57 3.58 8.42 -16.30
C HIS A 57 3.37 9.41 -17.47
N ARG A 58 3.32 8.94 -18.72
CA ARG A 58 3.03 9.79 -19.89
C ARG A 58 1.55 10.01 -20.11
N GLN A 59 0.69 9.25 -19.43
CA GLN A 59 -0.75 9.39 -19.49
C GLN A 59 -1.25 10.05 -18.21
N THR A 60 -2.19 10.98 -18.34
CA THR A 60 -2.84 11.66 -17.21
C THR A 60 -3.98 10.80 -16.62
N GLN A 61 -3.72 9.51 -16.44
CA GLN A 61 -4.71 8.56 -15.94
C GLN A 61 -4.16 7.78 -14.75
N SER A 62 -5.01 7.60 -13.75
CA SER A 62 -4.76 6.74 -12.60
C SER A 62 -5.77 5.58 -12.61
N VAL A 63 -5.33 4.43 -12.13
CA VAL A 63 -6.14 3.21 -12.06
C VAL A 63 -6.36 2.88 -10.59
N GLU A 64 -7.60 2.55 -10.23
CA GLU A 64 -7.95 2.00 -8.92
C GLU A 64 -8.18 0.49 -9.04
N ALA A 65 -7.45 -0.30 -8.26
CA ALA A 65 -7.57 -1.76 -8.27
C ALA A 65 -7.23 -2.39 -6.92
N TRP A 66 -7.65 -3.64 -6.75
CA TRP A 66 -7.29 -4.47 -5.60
C TRP A 66 -6.04 -5.30 -5.89
N PHE A 67 -5.07 -5.25 -4.99
CA PHE A 67 -3.82 -6.01 -5.07
C PHE A 67 -3.65 -6.91 -3.85
N ALA A 68 -3.10 -8.10 -4.06
CA ALA A 68 -2.57 -8.91 -2.97
C ALA A 68 -1.41 -8.16 -2.31
N ALA A 69 -1.26 -8.28 -0.98
CA ALA A 69 -0.18 -7.63 -0.25
C ALA A 69 1.22 -7.99 -0.80
N SER A 70 1.39 -9.20 -1.35
CA SER A 70 2.63 -9.67 -1.98
C SER A 70 3.01 -8.92 -3.25
N LEU A 71 2.07 -8.23 -3.89
CA LEU A 71 2.31 -7.38 -5.08
C LEU A 71 2.58 -5.92 -4.70
N LEU A 72 2.64 -5.61 -3.41
CA LEU A 72 2.88 -4.27 -2.91
C LEU A 72 4.16 -4.25 -2.08
N ARG A 73 4.95 -3.21 -2.29
CA ARG A 73 6.13 -2.93 -1.47
C ARG A 73 5.96 -1.54 -0.86
N PRO A 74 6.14 -1.35 0.46
CA PRO A 74 6.12 -0.03 1.06
C PRO A 74 7.13 0.91 0.38
N LEU A 75 6.76 2.17 0.20
CA LEU A 75 7.75 3.20 -0.09
C LEU A 75 8.60 3.36 1.17
N GLU A 76 9.88 2.98 1.11
CA GLU A 76 10.77 3.26 2.24
C GLU A 76 10.76 4.77 2.49
N PRO A 77 10.48 5.23 3.72
CA PRO A 77 10.67 6.64 4.03
C PRO A 77 12.14 6.95 3.78
N SER A 78 12.41 8.02 3.04
CA SER A 78 13.77 8.48 2.83
C SER A 78 14.46 8.61 4.19
N ARG A 79 15.43 7.74 4.47
CA ARG A 79 16.42 7.99 5.53
C ARG A 79 17.34 9.09 5.01
N LEU A 80 16.86 10.32 4.98
CA LEU A 80 17.80 11.42 5.13
C LEU A 80 18.33 11.31 6.57
N PRO A 81 19.66 11.33 6.78
CA PRO A 81 20.19 11.44 8.12
C PRO A 81 19.57 12.69 8.75
N GLN A 82 18.81 12.50 9.84
CA GLN A 82 18.25 13.59 10.63
C GLN A 82 19.41 14.38 11.23
N GLY A 83 19.86 15.41 10.50
CA GLY A 83 20.59 16.57 10.98
C GLY A 83 21.76 16.33 11.93
N GLU A 84 22.97 16.34 11.37
CA GLU A 84 23.97 17.29 11.84
C GLU A 84 24.34 18.15 10.64
N VAL A 85 23.53 19.17 10.38
CA VAL A 85 23.91 20.26 9.49
C VAL A 85 24.32 21.39 10.43
N ASP A 86 25.61 21.39 10.79
CA ASP A 86 26.21 22.46 11.57
C ASP A 86 26.41 23.67 10.65
N PHE A 87 25.54 24.69 10.82
CA PHE A 87 25.73 25.99 10.19
C PHE A 87 26.60 26.84 11.13
N ARG A 88 27.89 26.55 11.17
CA ARG A 88 28.91 27.44 11.75
C ARG A 88 29.59 28.26 10.68
#